data_AF-A0A800C8Q6-F1
#
_entry.id   AF-A0A800C8Q6-F1
#
_cell.length_a   1.000
_cell.length_b   1.000
_cell.length_c   1.000
_cell.angle_alpha   90.00
_cell.angle_beta   90.00
_cell.angle_gamma   90.00
#
_symmetry.space_group_name_H-M   'P 1'
#
loop_
_entity.id
_entity.type
_entity.pdbx_description
1 polymer ?
#
loop_
_entity_poly.entity_id
_entity_poly.type
_entity_poly.pdbx_seq_one_letter_code
_entity_poly.pdbx_strand_id
1 'polypeptide(L)'
;MITQKTNLGTIEISPEAVASLAEHAVLQSYGVVGLANRGRFEAWRRGWRRSGQERKGVFVDVRDEGVVIDLHLIVAYGTRISEVARGVIHRVTYTVEQALGLPVLAVNVHVQALRVSPFAGDKE
;
A
#
# COMPACT_ATOMS: atom_id res chain seq x y z
N MET A 1 -4.38 -6.06 -15.43
CA MET A 1 -3.89 -4.83 -16.11
C MET A 1 -5.06 -3.90 -16.30
N ILE A 2 -4.84 -2.59 -16.22
CA ILE A 2 -5.87 -1.57 -16.46
C ILE A 2 -5.51 -0.85 -17.76
N THR A 3 -6.49 -0.70 -18.65
CA THR A 3 -6.28 -0.09 -19.96
C THR A 3 -7.08 1.20 -20.06
N GLN A 4 -6.39 2.34 -20.20
CA GLN A 4 -7.00 3.66 -20.40
C GLN A 4 -6.77 4.12 -21.84
N LYS A 5 -7.84 4.47 -22.56
CA LYS A 5 -7.75 5.05 -23.90
C LYS A 5 -7.73 6.58 -23.82
N THR A 6 -6.74 7.19 -24.46
CA THR A 6 -6.58 8.63 -24.58
C THR A 6 -6.57 9.04 -26.06
N ASN A 7 -6.72 10.33 -26.36
CA ASN A 7 -6.60 10.83 -27.74
C ASN A 7 -5.22 10.61 -28.36
N LEU A 8 -4.20 10.30 -27.55
CA LEU A 8 -2.82 10.08 -27.99
C LEU A 8 -2.44 8.58 -28.07
N GLY A 9 -3.34 7.68 -27.66
CA GLY A 9 -3.07 6.23 -27.64
C GLY A 9 -3.67 5.51 -26.44
N THR A 10 -3.18 4.29 -26.21
CA THR A 10 -3.64 3.42 -25.12
C THR A 10 -2.57 3.32 -24.04
N ILE A 11 -2.94 3.58 -22.79
CA ILE A 11 -2.08 3.45 -21.61
C ILE A 11 -2.45 2.15 -20.90
N GLU A 12 -1.47 1.28 -20.68
CA GLU A 12 -1.63 0.07 -19.91
C GLU A 12 -0.89 0.19 -18.57
N ILE A 13 -1.63 0.03 -17.48
CA ILE A 13 -1.13 0.16 -16.12
C ILE A 13 -1.07 -1.25 -15.53
N SER A 14 0.15 -1.66 -15.15
CA SER A 14 0.36 -2.91 -14.44
C SER A 14 -0.03 -2.77 -12.96
N PRO A 15 -0.63 -3.80 -12.35
CA PRO A 15 -0.84 -3.84 -10.90
C PRO A 15 0.45 -3.59 -10.10
N GLU A 16 1.60 -4.04 -10.61
CA GLU A 16 2.93 -3.80 -10.03
C GLU A 16 3.32 -2.33 -9.98
N ALA A 17 2.89 -1.52 -10.95
CA ALA A 17 3.13 -0.08 -10.96
C ALA A 17 2.30 0.61 -9.86
N VAL A 18 1.02 0.22 -9.72
CA VAL A 18 0.14 0.69 -8.64
C VAL A 18 0.73 0.32 -7.28
N ALA A 19 1.17 -0.94 -7.12
CA ALA A 19 1.77 -1.42 -5.88
C ALA A 19 3.05 -0.64 -5.53
N SER A 20 3.88 -0.31 -6.52
CA SER A 20 5.10 0.47 -6.31
C SER A 20 4.82 1.91 -5.88
N LEU A 21 3.80 2.54 -6.47
CA LEU A 21 3.35 3.88 -6.09
C LEU A 21 2.81 3.90 -4.67
N ALA A 22 1.96 2.92 -4.33
CA ALA A 22 1.43 2.78 -2.98
C ALA A 22 2.53 2.50 -1.94
N GLU A 23 3.47 1.59 -2.22
CA GLU A 23 4.65 1.34 -1.37
C GLU A 23 5.43 2.64 -1.11
N HIS A 24 5.69 3.42 -2.17
CA HIS A 24 6.40 4.69 -2.03
C HIS A 24 5.62 5.70 -1.17
N ALA A 25 4.32 5.85 -1.41
CA ALA A 25 3.47 6.77 -0.64
C ALA A 25 3.40 6.38 0.86
N VAL A 26 3.36 5.08 1.14
CA VAL A 26 3.35 4.55 2.52
C VAL A 26 4.67 4.82 3.23
N LEU A 27 5.81 4.53 2.60
CA LEU A 27 7.13 4.72 3.21
C LEU A 27 7.43 6.20 3.51
N GLN A 28 6.77 7.12 2.83
CA GLN A 28 6.88 8.56 3.08
C GLN A 28 5.91 9.06 4.17
N SER A 29 4.99 8.22 4.64
CA SER A 29 3.95 8.61 5.61
C SER A 29 4.48 8.58 7.05
N TYR A 30 4.11 9.60 7.83
CA TYR A 30 4.53 9.72 9.22
C TYR A 30 4.06 8.53 10.08
N GLY A 31 4.95 8.03 10.93
CA GLY A 31 4.66 6.93 11.83
C GLY A 31 4.76 5.53 11.20
N VAL A 32 5.06 5.42 9.91
CA VAL A 32 5.35 4.13 9.26
C VAL A 32 6.84 3.85 9.31
N VAL A 33 7.22 2.68 9.87
CA VAL A 33 8.63 2.24 9.95
C VAL A 33 8.98 1.29 8.82
N GLY A 34 7.97 0.62 8.25
CA GLY A 34 8.15 -0.25 7.10
C GLY A 34 6.89 -1.01 6.76
N LEU A 35 7.02 -1.87 5.74
CA LEU A 35 5.99 -2.78 5.27
C LEU A 35 6.24 -4.18 5.80
N ALA A 36 5.17 -4.91 6.11
CA ALA A 36 5.24 -6.26 6.61
C ALA A 36 4.98 -7.27 5.47
N ASN A 37 5.95 -8.15 5.23
CA ASN A 37 5.93 -9.08 4.10
C ASN A 37 5.26 -10.42 4.49
N ARG A 38 3.93 -10.45 4.59
CA ARG A 38 3.17 -11.67 4.97
C ARG A 38 2.49 -12.40 3.81
N GLY A 39 2.52 -11.85 2.59
CA GLY A 39 1.73 -12.35 1.44
C GLY A 39 1.88 -13.84 1.15
N ARG A 40 3.12 -14.33 1.15
CA ARG A 40 3.42 -15.72 0.82
C ARG A 40 2.77 -16.76 1.73
N PHE A 41 2.61 -16.51 3.03
CA PHE A 41 2.16 -17.53 3.98
C PHE A 41 0.64 -17.59 4.11
N GLU A 42 -0.05 -16.44 4.04
CA GLU A 42 -1.51 -16.40 4.09
C GLU A 42 -2.17 -16.71 2.74
N ALA A 43 -1.54 -16.35 1.60
CA ALA A 43 -2.02 -16.74 0.28
C ALA A 43 -2.01 -18.26 0.09
N TRP A 44 -0.98 -18.94 0.62
CA TRP A 44 -0.91 -20.41 0.62
C TRP A 44 -1.99 -21.05 1.50
N ARG A 45 -2.26 -20.48 2.69
CA ARG A 45 -3.24 -21.04 3.66
C ARG A 45 -4.71 -20.85 3.25
N ARG A 46 -5.01 -19.87 2.40
CA ARG A 46 -6.39 -19.56 1.98
C ARG A 46 -6.85 -20.28 0.72
N GLY A 47 -6.00 -21.10 0.07
CA GLY A 47 -6.37 -21.85 -1.14
C GLY A 47 -6.78 -20.98 -2.34
N TRP A 48 -6.65 -19.65 -2.21
CA TRP A 48 -7.04 -18.67 -3.19
C TRP A 48 -5.82 -18.36 -4.03
N ARG A 49 -5.76 -18.89 -5.25
CA ARG A 49 -4.80 -18.43 -6.27
C ARG A 49 -5.16 -16.99 -6.64
N ARG A 50 -4.81 -16.03 -5.79
CA ARG A 50 -4.88 -14.61 -6.16
C ARG A 50 -3.84 -14.39 -7.24
N SER A 51 -4.34 -14.10 -8.44
CA SER A 51 -3.63 -13.53 -9.59
C SER A 51 -3.14 -12.08 -9.35
N GLY A 52 -3.03 -11.66 -8.08
CA GLY A 52 -2.55 -10.34 -7.70
C GLY A 52 -1.02 -10.35 -7.63
N GLN A 53 -0.39 -9.40 -8.33
CA GLN A 53 1.06 -9.23 -8.29
C GLN A 53 1.46 -8.64 -6.94
N GLU A 54 2.29 -9.36 -6.18
CA GLU A 54 2.69 -8.99 -4.80
C GLU A 54 4.01 -8.21 -4.80
N ARG A 55 4.03 -7.04 -4.17
CA ARG A 55 5.25 -6.35 -3.74
C ARG A 55 5.20 -6.12 -2.24
N LYS A 56 6.21 -6.58 -1.51
CA LYS A 56 6.54 -6.26 -0.10
C LYS A 56 5.40 -5.68 0.76
N GLY A 57 4.35 -6.44 1.06
CA GLY A 57 3.28 -6.00 1.98
C GLY A 57 2.23 -5.05 1.39
N VAL A 58 2.19 -4.87 0.08
CA VAL A 58 1.14 -4.15 -0.66
C VAL A 58 0.47 -5.13 -1.63
N PHE A 59 -0.85 -5.22 -1.55
CA PHE A 59 -1.66 -6.03 -2.45
C PHE A 59 -2.60 -5.11 -3.21
N VAL A 60 -2.64 -5.29 -4.52
CA VAL A 60 -3.52 -4.53 -5.39
C VAL A 60 -4.49 -5.49 -6.06
N ASP A 61 -5.77 -5.27 -5.83
CA ASP A 61 -6.86 -5.94 -6.50
C ASP A 61 -7.45 -4.97 -7.53
N VAL A 62 -7.32 -5.33 -8.81
CA VAL A 62 -7.82 -4.53 -9.91
C VAL A 62 -9.23 -4.99 -10.25
N ARG A 63 -10.18 -4.05 -10.26
CA ARG A 63 -11.58 -4.27 -10.61
C ARG A 63 -11.95 -3.39 -11.80
N ASP A 64 -13.10 -3.67 -12.40
CA ASP A 64 -13.59 -2.92 -13.56
C ASP A 64 -13.80 -1.42 -13.24
N GLU A 65 -14.19 -1.11 -12.00
CA GLU A 65 -14.50 0.26 -11.55
C GLU A 65 -13.32 1.00 -10.92
N GLY A 66 -12.17 0.34 -10.69
CA GLY A 66 -11.03 0.95 -10.02
C GLY A 66 -10.11 -0.04 -9.30
N VAL A 67 -9.34 0.46 -8.35
CA VAL A 67 -8.37 -0.36 -7.58
C VAL A 67 -8.70 -0.43 -6.11
N VAL A 68 -8.55 -1.62 -5.52
CA VAL A 68 -8.56 -1.84 -4.08
C VAL A 68 -7.14 -2.16 -3.63
N ILE A 69 -6.67 -1.48 -2.58
CA ILE A 69 -5.29 -1.60 -2.09
C ILE A 69 -5.32 -2.10 -0.65
N ASP A 70 -4.72 -3.25 -0.39
CA ASP A 70 -4.48 -3.75 0.97
C ASP A 70 -3.02 -3.49 1.37
N LEU A 71 -2.82 -2.83 2.51
CA LEU A 71 -1.53 -2.40 3.03
C LEU A 71 -1.24 -3.12 4.33
N HIS A 72 -0.07 -3.74 4.43
CA HIS A 72 0.41 -4.39 5.63
C HIS A 72 1.61 -3.62 6.19
N LEU A 73 1.42 -2.96 7.33
CA LEU A 73 2.33 -1.93 7.84
C LEU A 73 2.94 -2.34 9.19
N ILE A 74 4.14 -1.84 9.44
CA ILE A 74 4.78 -1.78 10.76
C ILE A 74 4.83 -0.32 11.17
N VAL A 75 4.21 0.00 12.30
CA VAL A 75 4.03 1.37 12.78
C VAL A 75 4.98 1.67 13.95
N ALA A 76 5.42 2.92 14.08
CA ALA A 76 6.28 3.35 15.17
C ALA A 76 5.52 3.32 16.50
N TYR A 77 6.12 2.72 17.52
CA TYR A 77 5.61 2.75 18.89
C TYR A 77 5.51 4.20 19.40
N GLY A 78 4.50 4.49 20.22
CA GLY A 78 4.24 5.84 20.75
C GLY A 78 3.44 6.76 19.81
N THR A 79 2.99 6.27 18.66
CA THR A 79 2.10 7.01 17.75
C THR A 79 0.65 6.54 17.88
N ARG A 80 -0.30 7.45 17.62
CA ARG A 80 -1.73 7.08 17.53
C ARG A 80 -1.96 6.33 16.22
N ILE A 81 -2.15 5.01 16.31
CA ILE A 81 -2.34 4.13 15.14
C ILE A 81 -3.48 4.63 14.24
N SER A 82 -4.57 5.13 14.80
CA SER A 82 -5.71 5.68 14.06
C SER A 82 -5.32 6.87 13.17
N GLU A 83 -4.45 7.76 13.65
CA GLU A 83 -3.98 8.91 12.91
C GLU A 83 -3.00 8.51 11.81
N VAL A 84 -2.08 7.58 12.11
CA VAL A 84 -1.16 7.02 11.12
C VAL A 84 -1.94 6.33 10.01
N ALA A 85 -2.90 5.47 10.34
CA ALA A 85 -3.72 4.76 9.36
C ALA A 85 -4.53 5.72 8.48
N ARG A 86 -5.19 6.72 9.07
CA ARG A 86 -5.93 7.74 8.31
C ARG A 86 -5.00 8.53 7.38
N GLY A 87 -3.83 8.93 7.88
CA GLY A 87 -2.82 9.63 7.09
C GLY A 87 -2.32 8.80 5.90
N VAL A 88 -2.04 7.52 6.13
CA VAL A 88 -1.63 6.58 5.08
C VAL A 88 -2.72 6.40 4.03
N ILE A 89 -3.98 6.16 4.45
CA ILE A 89 -5.12 6.03 3.53
C ILE A 89 -5.21 7.24 2.62
N HIS A 90 -5.25 8.44 3.21
CA HIS A 90 -5.38 9.68 2.43
C HIS A 90 -4.21 9.87 1.46
N ARG A 91 -2.98 9.62 1.91
CA ARG A 91 -1.79 9.83 1.07
C ARG A 91 -1.70 8.84 -0.08
N VAL A 92 -2.02 7.57 0.17
CA VAL A 92 -2.03 6.53 -0.86
C VAL A 92 -3.11 6.79 -1.89
N THR A 93 -4.35 7.07 -1.45
CA THR A 93 -5.45 7.45 -2.35
C THR A 93 -5.04 8.63 -3.22
N TYR A 94 -4.61 9.74 -2.61
CA TYR A 94 -4.22 10.93 -3.36
C TYR A 94 -3.09 10.65 -4.36
N THR A 95 -2.04 9.93 -3.94
CA THR A 95 -0.87 9.69 -4.79
C THR A 95 -1.21 8.79 -5.98
N VAL A 96 -1.98 7.73 -5.76
CA VAL A 96 -2.37 6.79 -6.82
C VAL A 96 -3.34 7.46 -7.80
N GLU A 97 -4.35 8.18 -7.31
CA GLU A 97 -5.32 8.87 -8.16
C GLU A 97 -4.67 9.98 -8.98
N GLN A 98 -3.78 10.78 -8.38
CA GLN A 98 -3.08 11.85 -9.09
C GLN A 98 -2.06 11.32 -10.12
N ALA A 99 -1.33 10.24 -9.79
CA ALA A 99 -0.31 9.71 -10.68
C ALA A 99 -0.89 8.92 -11.86
N LEU A 100 -2.00 8.20 -11.64
CA LEU A 100 -2.54 7.25 -12.62
C LEU A 100 -3.90 7.65 -13.19
N GLY A 101 -4.60 8.63 -12.59
CA GLY A 101 -5.94 9.00 -12.99
C GLY A 101 -6.96 7.87 -12.81
N LEU A 102 -6.67 6.91 -11.92
CA LEU A 102 -7.50 5.75 -11.64
C LEU A 102 -8.21 5.91 -10.31
N PRO A 103 -9.53 5.65 -10.22
CA PRO A 103 -10.26 5.72 -8.96
C PRO A 103 -9.79 4.64 -7.98
N VAL A 104 -9.52 5.05 -6.73
CA VAL A 104 -9.18 4.13 -5.64
C VAL A 104 -10.44 3.83 -4.83
N LEU A 105 -10.96 2.61 -4.98
CA LEU A 105 -12.23 2.19 -4.37
C LEU A 105 -12.11 2.02 -2.85
N ALA A 106 -10.98 1.47 -2.40
CA ALA A 106 -10.71 1.27 -0.98
C ALA A 106 -9.21 1.14 -0.72
N VAL A 107 -8.79 1.63 0.44
CA VAL A 107 -7.46 1.39 1.01
C VAL A 107 -7.62 0.75 2.38
N ASN A 108 -7.29 -0.53 2.49
CA ASN A 108 -7.36 -1.28 3.74
C ASN A 108 -5.99 -1.28 4.41
N VAL A 109 -5.93 -0.85 5.67
CA VAL A 109 -4.67 -0.79 6.44
C VAL A 109 -4.67 -1.85 7.52
N HIS A 110 -3.72 -2.77 7.43
CA HIS A 110 -3.45 -3.82 8.40
C HIS A 110 -2.15 -3.51 9.14
N VAL A 111 -2.27 -3.06 10.40
CA VAL A 111 -1.10 -2.86 11.27
C VAL A 111 -0.71 -4.20 11.87
N GLN A 112 0.45 -4.73 11.48
CA GLN A 112 0.88 -6.07 11.86
C GLN A 112 1.84 -6.10 13.04
N ALA A 113 2.60 -5.02 13.23
CA ALA A 113 3.54 -4.91 14.33
C ALA A 113 3.76 -3.44 14.68
N LEU A 114 4.20 -3.23 15.92
CA LEU A 114 4.76 -1.96 16.37
C LEU A 114 6.27 -2.13 16.52
N ARG A 115 7.04 -1.15 16.04
CA ARG A 115 8.48 -1.12 16.24
C ARG A 115 8.84 0.05 17.15
N VAL A 116 9.53 -0.25 18.22
CA VAL A 116 10.22 0.76 19.02
C VAL A 116 11.43 1.18 18.19
N SER A 117 11.41 2.40 17.65
CA SER A 117 12.66 2.98 17.18
C SER A 117 13.51 3.20 18.43
N PRO A 118 14.75 2.70 18.52
CA PRO A 118 15.67 3.23 19.50
C PRO A 118 15.76 4.72 19.18
N PHE A 119 15.25 5.56 20.07
CA PHE A 119 15.61 6.96 20.01
C PHE A 119 17.13 6.98 20.20
N ALA A 120 17.86 7.54 19.23
CA ALA A 120 19.26 7.83 19.40
C ALA A 120 19.38 8.88 20.52
N GLY A 121 19.46 8.40 21.75
CA GLY A 121 19.51 9.18 22.99
C GLY A 121 20.59 8.69 23.95
N ASP A 122 21.52 7.86 23.46
CA ASP A 122 22.59 7.28 24.29
C ASP A 122 23.91 7.84 23.76
N LYS A 123 24.18 9.10 24.08
CA LYS A 123 25.55 9.61 24.18
C LYS A 123 25.79 9.93 25.65
N GLU A 124 26.30 8.94 26.38
CA GLU A 124 27.20 9.20 27.52
C GLU A 124 28.65 9.12 27.02
#